data_AF-A0A5N4DZ58-F1
#
_entry.id   AF-A0A5N4DZ58-F1
#
_cell.length_a   1.000
_cell.length_b   1.000
_cell.length_c   1.000
_cell.angle_alpha   90.00
_cell.angle_beta   90.00
_cell.angle_gamma   90.00
#
_symmetry.space_group_name_H-M   'P 1'
#
loop_
_entity.id
_entity.type
_entity.pdbx_description
1 polymer ?
#
loop_
_entity_poly.entity_id
_entity_poly.type
_entity_poly.pdbx_seq_one_letter_code
_entity_poly.pdbx_strand_id
1 'polypeptide(L)'
;MVLLDKKNEEMLLYQRREWNGSFNFETYRILEEVGRKVNIGYPFENRLMNVLKIASDYGNDPSITLILDIMDVFLLPVTNPDGYVLSQTKTHMYRKTRSKLSGSLCVGVDPKWNWDTGFGDQGSGGSIDWFNDSGIKYSFVFALRDTGLYGFLLLANQTLPTAKGTWLGLKTIMEHIQDHPY
;
A
#
# COMPACT_ATOMS: atom_id res chain seq x y z
N MET A 1 -17.77 -3.90 -17.70
CA MET A 1 -18.92 -3.53 -16.85
C MET A 1 -19.07 -4.51 -15.69
N VAL A 2 -19.29 -5.80 -15.96
CA VAL A 2 -19.56 -6.87 -14.95
C VAL A 2 -18.62 -6.93 -13.73
N LEU A 3 -17.30 -6.78 -13.87
CA LEU A 3 -16.37 -6.90 -12.72
C LEU A 3 -16.44 -5.71 -11.76
N LEU A 4 -16.67 -4.50 -12.28
CA LEU A 4 -16.76 -3.31 -11.45
C LEU A 4 -18.06 -3.31 -10.65
N ASP A 5 -19.16 -3.73 -11.29
CA ASP A 5 -20.45 -3.87 -10.64
C ASP A 5 -20.38 -4.87 -9.49
N LYS A 6 -19.77 -6.05 -9.72
CA LYS A 6 -19.51 -7.06 -8.67
C LYS A 6 -18.70 -6.50 -7.50
N LYS A 7 -17.62 -5.76 -7.79
CA LYS A 7 -16.80 -5.11 -6.74
C LYS A 7 -17.65 -4.15 -5.90
N ASN A 8 -18.45 -3.31 -6.54
CA ASN A 8 -19.29 -2.33 -5.85
C ASN A 8 -20.40 -3.01 -5.01
N GLU A 9 -21.00 -4.08 -5.53
CA GLU A 9 -22.00 -4.87 -4.79
C GLU A 9 -21.39 -5.53 -3.55
N GLU A 10 -20.22 -6.17 -3.67
CA GLU A 10 -19.50 -6.75 -2.53
C GLU A 10 -19.18 -5.67 -1.49
N MET A 11 -18.62 -4.54 -1.92
CA MET A 11 -18.31 -3.40 -1.04
C MET A 11 -19.52 -2.94 -0.22
N LEU A 12 -20.67 -2.74 -0.89
CA LEU A 12 -21.91 -2.32 -0.22
C LEU A 12 -22.45 -3.40 0.72
N LEU A 13 -22.35 -4.69 0.34
CA LEU A 13 -22.76 -5.80 1.20
C LEU A 13 -21.94 -5.86 2.49
N TYR A 14 -20.64 -5.61 2.41
CA TYR A 14 -19.75 -5.68 3.59
C TYR A 14 -19.86 -4.46 4.49
N GLN A 15 -19.98 -3.24 3.93
CA GLN A 15 -20.27 -2.03 4.71
C GLN A 15 -21.53 -2.19 5.56
N ARG A 16 -22.57 -2.87 5.03
CA ARG A 16 -23.79 -3.17 5.79
C ARG A 16 -23.60 -4.19 6.92
N ARG A 17 -22.64 -5.13 6.80
CA ARG A 17 -22.39 -6.16 7.83
C ARG A 17 -21.56 -5.63 9.00
N GLU A 18 -20.65 -4.69 8.74
CA GLU A 18 -19.79 -4.13 9.78
C GLU A 18 -20.52 -3.22 10.77
N TRP A 19 -21.70 -2.72 10.42
CA TRP A 19 -22.57 -2.03 11.37
C TRP A 19 -22.91 -2.92 12.60
N ASN A 20 -22.88 -4.25 12.45
CA ASN A 20 -23.32 -5.20 13.49
C ASN A 20 -22.20 -6.10 14.07
N GLY A 21 -20.90 -5.82 13.86
CA GLY A 21 -19.84 -6.73 14.33
C GLY A 21 -18.39 -6.27 14.14
N SER A 22 -17.45 -7.21 14.32
CA SER A 22 -16.00 -7.02 14.28
C SER A 22 -15.44 -6.69 12.89
N PHE A 23 -14.28 -6.03 12.86
CA PHE A 23 -13.57 -5.58 11.66
C PHE A 23 -13.28 -6.74 10.67
N ASN A 24 -13.62 -6.55 9.38
CA ASN A 24 -13.43 -7.57 8.34
C ASN A 24 -12.24 -7.29 7.40
N PHE A 25 -11.14 -8.03 7.57
CA PHE A 25 -9.92 -7.91 6.75
C PHE A 25 -10.04 -8.36 5.27
N GLU A 26 -11.18 -8.90 4.82
CA GLU A 26 -11.33 -9.49 3.47
C GLU A 26 -11.88 -8.53 2.41
N THR A 27 -11.94 -7.22 2.69
CA THR A 27 -12.74 -6.26 1.91
C THR A 27 -12.01 -4.95 1.65
N TYR A 28 -12.30 -4.28 0.53
CA TYR A 28 -11.76 -2.94 0.27
C TYR A 28 -12.45 -1.90 1.18
N ARG A 29 -11.79 -0.78 1.49
CA ARG A 29 -12.23 0.15 2.54
C ARG A 29 -12.06 1.62 2.15
N ILE A 30 -12.72 2.49 2.90
CA ILE A 30 -12.36 3.91 3.01
C ILE A 30 -11.56 4.06 4.31
N LEU A 31 -10.43 4.77 4.24
CA LEU A 31 -9.42 4.89 5.29
C LEU A 31 -10.01 5.50 6.56
N GLU A 32 -10.12 4.72 7.65
CA GLU A 32 -9.77 5.08 9.04
C GLU A 32 -9.63 3.76 9.84
N GLU A 33 -9.03 3.84 11.03
CA GLU A 33 -8.97 2.74 12.04
C GLU A 33 -8.02 1.55 11.79
N VAL A 34 -6.81 1.58 12.40
CA VAL A 34 -6.16 0.50 13.22
C VAL A 34 -4.80 1.07 13.71
N GLY A 35 -4.46 0.91 15.00
CA GLY A 35 -3.10 1.07 15.55
C GLY A 35 -2.64 2.48 15.96
N ARG A 36 -1.44 2.56 16.59
CA ARG A 36 -0.74 3.83 16.85
C ARG A 36 -0.25 4.42 15.53
N LYS A 37 -0.82 5.55 15.15
CA LYS A 37 -0.53 6.26 13.90
C LYS A 37 0.49 7.37 14.16
N VAL A 38 1.46 7.50 13.27
CA VAL A 38 2.35 8.66 13.18
C VAL A 38 2.03 9.40 11.89
N ASN A 39 1.65 10.67 11.99
CA ASN A 39 1.47 11.50 10.80
C ASN A 39 2.84 11.89 10.25
N ILE A 40 3.06 11.67 8.96
CA ILE A 40 4.32 11.97 8.26
C ILE A 40 4.17 13.09 7.22
N GLY A 41 2.99 13.73 7.17
CA GLY A 41 2.74 14.85 6.28
C GLY A 41 1.37 14.84 5.64
N TYR A 42 1.24 15.70 4.62
CA TYR A 42 0.00 15.98 3.91
C TYR A 42 0.26 15.91 2.39
N PRO A 43 -0.58 15.20 1.62
CA PRO A 43 -0.57 15.17 0.18
C PRO A 43 -1.20 16.47 -0.38
N PHE A 44 -1.31 16.57 -1.70
CA PHE A 44 -1.73 17.80 -2.39
C PHE A 44 -3.11 18.32 -1.95
N GLU A 45 -4.09 17.44 -1.75
CA GLU A 45 -5.44 17.81 -1.30
C GLU A 45 -5.58 17.79 0.25
N ASN A 46 -4.46 17.86 0.98
CA ASN A 46 -4.37 18.05 2.44
C ASN A 46 -5.02 16.94 3.30
N ARG A 47 -4.94 15.69 2.86
CA ARG A 47 -5.36 14.51 3.65
C ARG A 47 -4.27 14.06 4.64
N LEU A 48 -4.61 13.23 5.62
CA LEU A 48 -3.59 12.70 6.52
C LEU A 48 -2.81 11.56 5.86
N MET A 49 -1.47 11.65 5.87
CA MET A 49 -0.59 10.54 5.53
C MET A 49 -0.05 9.93 6.82
N ASN A 50 -0.54 8.74 7.17
CA ASN A 50 -0.25 8.08 8.44
C ASN A 50 0.53 6.80 8.23
N VAL A 51 1.62 6.67 8.99
CA VAL A 51 2.39 5.44 9.13
C VAL A 51 1.94 4.69 10.39
N LEU A 52 1.87 3.38 10.29
CA LEU A 52 1.60 2.47 11.39
C LEU A 52 2.91 1.84 11.86
N LYS A 53 3.15 1.87 13.16
CA LYS A 53 4.17 1.02 13.79
C LYS A 53 3.53 -0.34 14.07
N ILE A 54 4.05 -1.40 13.45
CA ILE A 54 3.51 -2.76 13.61
C ILE A 54 3.90 -3.32 14.98
N ALA A 55 2.96 -3.95 15.68
CA ALA A 55 3.19 -4.64 16.95
C ALA A 55 2.23 -5.83 17.21
N SER A 56 1.36 -6.20 16.26
CA SER A 56 0.21 -7.08 16.55
C SER A 56 0.59 -8.51 16.96
N ASP A 57 1.67 -9.06 16.42
CA ASP A 57 2.12 -10.44 16.71
C ASP A 57 3.32 -10.49 17.67
N TYR A 58 3.71 -9.34 18.23
CA TYR A 58 4.77 -9.24 19.22
C TYR A 58 4.41 -10.02 20.49
N GLY A 59 5.33 -10.88 20.95
CA GLY A 59 5.12 -11.75 22.10
C GLY A 59 4.33 -13.02 21.81
N ASN A 60 3.78 -13.20 20.60
CA ASN A 60 3.06 -14.41 20.18
C ASN A 60 3.88 -15.27 19.22
N ASP A 61 4.45 -14.66 18.17
CA ASP A 61 5.36 -15.34 17.25
C ASP A 61 6.82 -15.02 17.64
N PRO A 62 7.65 -16.03 18.01
CA PRO A 62 9.03 -15.80 18.43
C PRO A 62 9.90 -15.08 17.39
N SER A 63 9.70 -15.37 16.10
CA SER A 63 10.45 -14.72 15.01
C SER A 63 10.07 -13.26 14.85
N ILE A 64 8.77 -12.94 14.89
CA ILE A 64 8.30 -11.56 14.82
C ILE A 64 8.71 -10.78 16.07
N THR A 65 8.70 -11.43 17.23
CA THR A 65 9.19 -10.84 18.49
C THR A 65 10.66 -10.46 18.36
N LEU A 66 11.50 -11.39 17.90
CA LEU A 66 12.93 -11.14 17.73
C LEU A 66 13.18 -10.03 16.70
N ILE A 67 12.45 -10.01 15.58
CA ILE A 67 12.56 -8.94 14.56
C ILE A 67 12.22 -7.58 15.18
N LEU A 68 11.09 -7.49 15.89
CA LEU A 68 10.63 -6.23 16.48
C LEU A 68 11.44 -5.79 17.71
N ASP A 69 12.22 -6.69 18.32
CA ASP A 69 13.17 -6.34 19.38
C ASP A 69 14.40 -5.60 18.85
N ILE A 70 14.79 -5.84 17.59
CA ILE A 70 16.01 -5.26 16.99
C ILE A 70 15.73 -4.26 15.87
N MET A 71 14.53 -4.26 15.30
CA MET A 71 14.13 -3.44 14.16
C MET A 71 12.77 -2.79 14.39
N ASP A 72 12.65 -1.53 13.96
CA ASP A 72 11.36 -0.86 13.86
C ASP A 72 10.73 -1.10 12.48
N VAL A 73 9.48 -1.59 12.46
CA VAL A 73 8.72 -1.80 11.24
C VAL A 73 7.69 -0.68 11.05
N PHE A 74 7.87 0.09 9.98
CA PHE A 74 6.99 1.17 9.55
C PHE A 74 6.16 0.73 8.35
N LEU A 75 4.83 0.75 8.49
CA LEU A 75 3.89 0.43 7.43
C LEU A 75 3.15 1.69 7.00
N LEU A 76 3.18 2.01 5.70
CA LEU A 76 2.38 3.07 5.09
C LEU A 76 1.31 2.42 4.19
N PRO A 77 0.09 2.15 4.69
CA PRO A 77 -0.91 1.40 3.94
C PRO A 77 -1.39 2.10 2.67
N VAL A 78 -1.48 3.43 2.70
CA VAL A 78 -1.90 4.23 1.55
C VAL A 78 -0.92 5.36 1.32
N THR A 79 -0.06 5.18 0.31
CA THR A 79 0.99 6.11 -0.12
C THR A 79 0.47 7.24 -1.02
N ASN A 80 -0.70 7.05 -1.65
CA ASN A 80 -1.37 8.05 -2.51
C ASN A 80 -2.86 8.19 -2.11
N PRO A 81 -3.16 8.84 -0.97
CA PRO A 81 -4.52 8.96 -0.46
C PRO A 81 -5.44 9.75 -1.40
N ASP A 82 -4.94 10.79 -2.06
CA ASP A 82 -5.75 11.60 -2.97
C ASP A 82 -6.18 10.81 -4.22
N GLY A 83 -5.24 10.06 -4.81
CA GLY A 83 -5.55 9.16 -5.93
C GLY A 83 -6.47 8.01 -5.52
N TYR A 84 -6.31 7.49 -4.29
CA TYR A 84 -7.17 6.44 -3.74
C TYR A 84 -8.62 6.91 -3.59
N VAL A 85 -8.85 8.09 -3.01
CA VAL A 85 -10.21 8.64 -2.90
C VAL A 85 -10.83 8.86 -4.28
N LEU A 86 -10.04 9.35 -5.25
CA LEU A 86 -10.54 9.55 -6.61
C LEU A 86 -10.92 8.22 -7.29
N SER A 87 -10.16 7.15 -7.05
CA SER A 87 -10.46 5.83 -7.61
C SER A 87 -11.71 5.20 -7.03
N GLN A 88 -12.10 5.56 -5.80
CA GLN A 88 -13.36 5.12 -5.21
C GLN A 88 -14.56 5.97 -5.66
N THR A 89 -14.35 7.25 -5.97
CA THR A 89 -15.45 8.21 -6.14
C THR A 89 -15.75 8.63 -7.57
N LYS A 90 -14.76 8.64 -8.47
CA LYS A 90 -14.93 9.15 -9.84
C LYS A 90 -14.36 8.23 -10.91
N THR A 91 -13.16 7.71 -10.73
CA THR A 91 -12.45 6.99 -11.81
C THR A 91 -11.65 5.82 -11.25
N HIS A 92 -12.25 4.64 -11.22
CA HIS A 92 -11.67 3.42 -10.64
C HIS A 92 -10.28 3.03 -11.15
N MET A 93 -9.91 3.46 -12.37
CA MET A 93 -8.60 3.17 -12.96
C MET A 93 -7.56 4.28 -12.74
N TYR A 94 -7.86 5.27 -11.89
CA TYR A 94 -6.91 6.35 -11.62
C TYR A 94 -5.72 5.87 -10.77
N ARG A 95 -4.51 6.23 -11.21
CA ARG A 95 -3.24 5.79 -10.62
C ARG A 95 -2.38 6.93 -10.04
N LYS A 96 -2.44 8.11 -10.67
CA LYS A 96 -1.51 9.23 -10.42
C LYS A 96 -1.83 9.97 -9.11
N THR A 97 -0.96 10.90 -8.72
CA THR A 97 -1.26 11.88 -7.66
C THR A 97 -2.34 12.88 -8.12
N ARG A 98 -2.73 13.84 -7.28
CA ARG A 98 -3.73 14.88 -7.61
C ARG A 98 -3.14 16.29 -7.81
N SER A 99 -1.83 16.39 -7.95
CA SER A 99 -1.16 17.67 -8.16
C SER A 99 -1.61 18.38 -9.44
N LYS A 100 -1.74 19.70 -9.37
CA LYS A 100 -2.04 20.55 -10.53
C LYS A 100 -0.75 21.12 -11.10
N LEU A 101 -0.57 21.00 -12.41
CA LEU A 101 0.56 21.58 -13.12
C LEU A 101 0.15 22.93 -13.72
N SER A 102 0.93 23.98 -13.46
CA SER A 102 0.67 25.31 -14.02
C SER A 102 0.68 25.27 -15.55
N GLY A 103 -0.32 25.90 -16.18
CA GLY A 103 -0.45 25.94 -17.64
C GLY A 103 -0.94 24.64 -18.30
N SER A 104 -1.32 23.61 -17.53
CA SER A 104 -1.83 22.34 -18.07
C SER A 104 -3.23 22.01 -17.55
N LEU A 105 -4.04 21.40 -18.41
CA LEU A 105 -5.32 20.81 -18.03
C LEU A 105 -5.17 19.40 -17.42
N CYS A 106 -3.99 18.79 -17.56
CA CYS A 106 -3.70 17.47 -17.02
C CYS A 106 -3.45 17.53 -15.51
N VAL A 107 -3.92 16.51 -14.79
CA VAL A 107 -3.76 16.41 -13.34
C VAL A 107 -2.95 15.17 -12.97
N GLY A 108 -2.02 15.35 -12.03
CA GLY A 108 -1.27 14.28 -11.39
C GLY A 108 0.00 13.87 -12.11
N VAL A 109 0.97 13.44 -11.31
CA VAL A 109 2.22 12.80 -11.72
C VAL A 109 2.18 11.34 -11.29
N ASP A 110 2.91 10.47 -11.98
CA ASP A 110 3.09 9.10 -11.54
C ASP A 110 4.01 9.06 -10.31
N PRO A 111 3.52 8.70 -9.11
CA PRO A 111 4.33 8.71 -7.89
C PRO A 111 5.44 7.65 -7.89
N LYS A 112 5.35 6.61 -8.73
CA LYS A 112 6.41 5.60 -8.84
C LYS A 112 7.65 6.16 -9.54
N TRP A 113 7.47 7.10 -10.48
CA TRP A 113 8.50 7.59 -11.39
C TRP A 113 8.96 9.02 -11.06
N ASN A 114 8.74 9.47 -9.82
CA ASN A 114 9.04 10.83 -9.38
C ASN A 114 10.09 10.87 -8.26
N TRP A 115 10.97 9.88 -8.22
CA TRP A 115 12.09 9.79 -7.28
C TRP A 115 13.38 10.31 -7.92
N ASP A 116 14.33 10.75 -7.10
CA ASP A 116 15.56 11.42 -7.57
C ASP A 116 16.65 10.40 -7.97
N THR A 117 16.36 9.60 -8.99
CA THR A 117 17.29 8.59 -9.54
C THR A 117 17.13 8.58 -11.06
N GLY A 118 18.11 9.12 -11.77
CA GLY A 118 18.07 9.27 -13.24
C GLY A 118 16.85 10.06 -13.78
N PHE A 119 16.20 10.91 -12.95
CA PHE A 119 14.90 11.51 -13.27
C PHE A 119 14.86 12.19 -14.65
N GLY A 120 13.94 11.73 -15.51
CA GLY A 120 13.78 12.23 -16.89
C GLY A 120 14.30 11.28 -17.98
N ASP A 121 15.12 10.29 -17.61
CA ASP A 121 15.59 9.23 -18.50
C ASP A 121 14.56 8.08 -18.68
N GLN A 122 14.80 7.20 -19.64
CA GLN A 122 13.89 6.08 -19.90
C GLN A 122 13.99 5.02 -18.79
N GLY A 123 12.88 4.80 -18.08
CA GLY A 123 12.80 3.78 -17.04
C GLY A 123 13.39 4.19 -15.69
N SER A 124 13.66 5.49 -15.51
CA SER A 124 14.23 6.06 -14.29
C SER A 124 13.19 6.76 -13.42
N GLY A 125 13.61 7.21 -12.25
CA GLY A 125 12.77 7.87 -11.24
C GLY A 125 12.03 6.88 -10.33
N GLY A 126 12.42 5.61 -10.36
CA GLY A 126 11.82 4.52 -9.60
C GLY A 126 12.15 4.60 -8.10
N SER A 127 11.17 4.30 -7.24
CA SER A 127 11.38 4.29 -5.79
C SER A 127 12.47 3.30 -5.35
N ILE A 128 12.50 2.10 -5.94
CA ILE A 128 13.45 1.05 -5.57
C ILE A 128 14.90 1.46 -5.89
N ASP A 129 15.12 2.05 -7.06
CA ASP A 129 16.44 2.49 -7.50
C ASP A 129 16.92 3.62 -6.60
N TRP A 130 16.04 4.57 -6.25
CA TRP A 130 16.37 5.66 -5.33
C TRP A 130 16.75 5.15 -3.93
N PHE A 131 16.04 4.15 -3.40
CA PHE A 131 16.40 3.54 -2.11
C PHE A 131 17.75 2.82 -2.17
N ASN A 132 18.02 2.08 -3.24
CA ASN A 132 19.31 1.44 -3.47
C ASN A 132 20.45 2.47 -3.56
N ASP A 133 20.27 3.53 -4.35
CA ASP A 133 21.23 4.63 -4.51
C ASP A 133 21.45 5.39 -3.18
N SER A 134 20.44 5.42 -2.32
CA SER A 134 20.50 6.01 -0.97
C SER A 134 21.14 5.08 0.08
N GLY A 135 21.66 3.93 -0.33
CA GLY A 135 22.36 2.98 0.55
C GLY A 135 21.46 1.96 1.25
N ILE A 136 20.17 1.88 0.91
CA ILE A 136 19.28 0.82 1.41
C ILE A 136 19.53 -0.45 0.60
N LYS A 137 20.39 -1.33 1.14
CA LYS A 137 20.81 -2.60 0.50
C LYS A 137 19.63 -3.52 0.15
N TYR A 138 18.62 -3.56 1.00
CA TYR A 138 17.49 -4.49 0.90
C TYR A 138 16.23 -3.78 0.42
N SER A 139 16.19 -3.43 -0.87
CA SER A 139 15.03 -2.78 -1.51
C SER A 139 14.32 -3.75 -2.45
N PHE A 140 13.00 -3.91 -2.28
CA PHE A 140 12.20 -4.87 -3.04
C PHE A 140 10.90 -4.25 -3.57
N VAL A 141 10.42 -4.76 -4.70
CA VAL A 141 9.11 -4.41 -5.28
C VAL A 141 8.27 -5.67 -5.45
N PHE A 142 7.05 -5.63 -4.92
CA PHE A 142 6.09 -6.70 -5.08
C PHE A 142 5.02 -6.31 -6.10
N ALA A 143 4.89 -7.10 -7.16
CA ALA A 143 3.69 -7.14 -7.99
C ALA A 143 2.81 -8.30 -7.48
N LEU A 144 1.67 -7.96 -6.88
CA LEU A 144 0.78 -8.95 -6.26
C LEU A 144 -0.11 -9.63 -7.32
N ARG A 145 -1.03 -10.48 -6.86
CA ARG A 145 -2.00 -11.14 -7.73
C ARG A 145 -2.78 -10.12 -8.57
N ASP A 146 -3.20 -10.48 -9.77
CA ASP A 146 -3.00 -11.74 -10.48
C ASP A 146 -2.05 -11.56 -11.69
N THR A 147 -2.12 -12.45 -12.68
CA THR A 147 -1.34 -12.37 -13.92
C THR A 147 -2.13 -11.76 -15.09
N GLY A 148 -3.27 -11.10 -14.82
CA GLY A 148 -4.03 -10.33 -15.81
C GLY A 148 -5.48 -10.76 -16.05
N LEU A 149 -6.01 -11.76 -15.32
CA LEU A 149 -7.42 -12.18 -15.47
C LEU A 149 -8.40 -11.12 -14.94
N TYR A 150 -8.13 -10.64 -13.73
CA TYR A 150 -8.87 -9.58 -13.05
C TYR A 150 -8.05 -8.28 -12.98
N GLY A 151 -6.72 -8.38 -12.96
CA GLY A 151 -5.82 -7.23 -12.84
C GLY A 151 -6.18 -6.37 -11.63
N PHE A 152 -6.39 -5.06 -11.85
CA PHE A 152 -6.72 -4.10 -10.79
C PHE A 152 -8.13 -4.28 -10.20
N LEU A 153 -8.97 -5.15 -10.76
CA LEU A 153 -10.30 -5.49 -10.27
C LEU A 153 -10.33 -6.88 -9.63
N LEU A 154 -9.24 -7.28 -8.98
CA LEU A 154 -9.14 -8.52 -8.21
C LEU A 154 -10.33 -8.67 -7.24
N LEU A 155 -10.90 -9.87 -7.15
CA LEU A 155 -12.08 -10.13 -6.32
C LEU A 155 -11.73 -10.02 -4.83
N ALA A 156 -12.68 -9.56 -4.00
CA ALA A 156 -12.43 -9.33 -2.57
C ALA A 156 -12.01 -10.60 -1.83
N ASN A 157 -12.55 -11.76 -2.22
CA ASN A 157 -12.18 -13.07 -1.65
C ASN A 157 -10.71 -13.49 -1.91
N GLN A 158 -9.99 -12.82 -2.81
CA GLN A 158 -8.56 -13.02 -3.04
C GLN A 158 -7.69 -12.14 -2.11
N THR A 159 -8.28 -11.17 -1.40
CA THR A 159 -7.54 -10.23 -0.53
C THR A 159 -6.78 -10.97 0.57
N LEU A 160 -7.47 -11.80 1.37
CA LEU A 160 -6.85 -12.53 2.48
C LEU A 160 -5.85 -13.61 2.00
N PRO A 161 -6.14 -14.44 0.98
CA PRO A 161 -5.14 -15.34 0.39
C PRO A 161 -3.89 -14.62 -0.11
N THR A 162 -4.07 -13.45 -0.75
CA THR A 162 -2.94 -12.63 -1.22
C THR A 162 -2.13 -12.12 -0.03
N ALA A 163 -2.79 -11.53 0.97
CA ALA A 163 -2.14 -11.00 2.17
C ALA A 163 -1.34 -12.07 2.93
N LYS A 164 -1.92 -13.27 3.13
CA LYS A 164 -1.23 -14.40 3.79
C LYS A 164 0.02 -14.85 3.03
N GLY A 165 -0.07 -14.96 1.70
CA GLY A 165 1.07 -15.32 0.85
C GLY A 165 2.16 -14.25 0.87
N THR A 166 1.78 -12.98 0.76
CA THR A 166 2.71 -11.85 0.84
C THR A 166 3.37 -11.74 2.21
N TRP A 167 2.63 -11.99 3.30
CA TRP A 167 3.16 -11.96 4.65
C TRP A 167 4.31 -12.96 4.85
N LEU A 168 4.19 -14.16 4.29
CA LEU A 168 5.27 -15.14 4.34
C LEU A 168 6.54 -14.62 3.65
N GLY A 169 6.40 -14.01 2.47
CA GLY A 169 7.53 -13.42 1.75
C GLY A 169 8.16 -12.24 2.51
N LEU A 170 7.34 -11.37 3.10
CA LEU A 170 7.82 -10.25 3.93
C LEU A 170 8.56 -10.77 5.17
N LYS A 171 8.01 -11.78 5.85
CA LYS A 171 8.64 -12.42 7.00
C LYS A 171 10.03 -12.96 6.67
N THR A 172 10.16 -13.70 5.57
CA THR A 172 11.46 -14.21 5.11
C THR A 172 12.46 -13.09 4.82
N ILE A 173 12.03 -11.96 4.24
CA ILE A 173 12.92 -10.81 4.03
C ILE A 173 13.36 -10.21 5.36
N MET A 174 12.43 -10.02 6.30
CA MET A 174 12.75 -9.43 7.61
C MET A 174 13.70 -10.33 8.42
N GLU A 175 13.50 -11.64 8.40
CA GLU A 175 14.41 -12.63 9.00
C GLU A 175 15.80 -12.55 8.37
N HIS A 176 15.89 -12.48 7.03
CA HIS A 176 17.17 -12.34 6.35
C HIS A 176 17.91 -11.04 6.74
N ILE A 177 17.19 -9.92 6.84
CA ILE A 177 17.77 -8.62 7.24
C ILE A 177 18.26 -8.69 8.69
N GLN A 178 17.48 -9.32 9.57
CA GLN A 178 17.85 -9.54 10.97
C GLN A 178 19.17 -10.30 11.12
N ASP A 179 19.35 -11.38 10.34
CA ASP A 179 20.54 -12.23 10.42
C ASP A 179 21.78 -11.62 9.74
N HIS A 180 21.59 -10.59 8.91
CA HIS A 180 22.65 -9.96 8.12
C HIS A 180 22.68 -8.44 8.34
N PRO A 181 23.01 -7.98 9.57
CA PRO A 181 23.20 -6.56 9.78
C PRO A 181 24.38 -6.10 8.93
N TYR A 182 24.13 -5.11 8.05
CA TYR A 182 25.05 -4.42 7.10
C TYR A 182 25.77 -5.29 6.05
#